data_AF-G9MIM9-F1
#
_entry.id   AF-G9MIM9-F1
#
_cell.length_a   1.000
_cell.length_b   1.000
_cell.length_c   1.000
_cell.angle_alpha   90.00
_cell.angle_beta   90.00
_cell.angle_gamma   90.00
#
_symmetry.space_group_name_H-M   'P 1'
#
loop_
_entity.id
_entity.type
_entity.pdbx_description
1 polymer ?
#
loop_
_entity_poly.entity_id
_entity_poly.type
_entity_poly.pdbx_seq_one_letter_code
_entity_poly.pdbx_strand_id
1 'polypeptide(L)'
;MPRQLKSLQPRQRELPFSELLEEIPDEGHQEAFELLYSEINKFLKDGICKKAASSKKSLWTLKHPKEFLSFARMVARPGADGEWEKLLKSRPYRCALLSGVMMMVLEKHVFSDLLFGAGPEHAEVLRIEDSSMINIEGFRRTALRADTNRVYLEATGGVPPLFWKRVDKITAQIVALLSPLYVGLGEDAPSPSSYQALHNIVALAGWLNLAIRLSPKITVFEWVQPGEAYRHSFLCVGDEKTTPSDSRGDTHDARSRTRVMISTAPKITRHAHAVKGLFAGTATYEVMQPHVVTYTGLYADWDDNIAFSPQSHADSRFPSSSPIGLLSLLMNAIRLVAMLCLVGVLGLMLFSAWVSVFGTRGELMLLPIRLSFRSLKWWFGMILRYSEVHTQYSVVNTGWSWT
;
A
#
# COMPACT_ATOMS: atom_id res chain seq x y z
N MET A 1 3.80 18.33 -17.25
CA MET A 1 3.03 17.52 -18.22
C MET A 1 3.52 17.79 -19.63
N PRO A 2 3.85 16.76 -20.42
CA PRO A 2 4.10 16.89 -21.86
C PRO A 2 2.93 17.61 -22.55
N ARG A 3 3.20 18.56 -23.44
CA ARG A 3 2.18 19.37 -24.13
C ARG A 3 1.18 18.53 -24.95
N GLN A 4 1.58 17.35 -25.43
CA GLN A 4 0.75 16.47 -26.27
C GLN A 4 -0.44 15.83 -25.52
N LEU A 5 -0.30 15.56 -24.21
CA LEU A 5 -1.36 14.90 -23.43
C LEU A 5 -2.58 15.79 -23.15
N LYS A 6 -2.44 17.13 -23.25
CA LYS A 6 -3.56 18.06 -23.04
C LYS A 6 -4.64 17.98 -24.13
N SER A 7 -4.34 17.34 -25.26
CA SER A 7 -5.25 17.22 -26.41
C SER A 7 -6.02 15.90 -26.47
N LEU A 8 -5.68 14.92 -25.64
CA LEU A 8 -6.37 13.63 -25.61
C LEU A 8 -7.61 13.75 -24.74
N GLN A 9 -8.79 13.66 -25.35
CA GLN A 9 -10.06 13.47 -24.65
C GLN A 9 -10.44 11.99 -24.73
N PRO A 10 -10.18 11.20 -23.69
CA PRO A 10 -10.57 9.80 -23.67
C PRO A 10 -12.11 9.70 -23.66
N ARG A 11 -12.63 8.69 -24.35
CA ARG A 11 -14.03 8.30 -24.25
C ARG A 11 -14.26 7.60 -22.91
N GLN A 12 -15.38 7.88 -22.27
CA GLN A 12 -15.76 7.20 -21.05
C GLN A 12 -16.11 5.74 -21.37
N ARG A 13 -15.58 4.82 -20.57
CA ARG A 13 -15.96 3.40 -20.63
C ARG A 13 -17.40 3.26 -20.17
N GLU A 14 -18.20 2.47 -20.89
CA GLU A 14 -19.52 2.07 -20.41
C GLU A 14 -19.33 1.14 -19.21
N LEU A 15 -19.88 1.53 -18.07
CA LEU A 15 -19.77 0.84 -16.80
C LEU A 15 -21.19 0.60 -16.24
N PRO A 16 -21.48 -0.60 -15.70
CA PRO A 16 -22.81 -0.94 -15.23
C PRO A 16 -23.06 -0.36 -13.83
N PHE A 17 -23.25 0.97 -13.73
CA PHE A 17 -23.55 1.60 -12.44
C PHE A 17 -24.90 1.17 -11.86
N SER A 18 -25.84 0.75 -12.71
CA SER A 18 -27.13 0.21 -12.27
C SER A 18 -27.00 -1.08 -11.47
N GLU A 19 -25.99 -1.90 -11.75
CA GLU A 19 -25.74 -3.16 -11.01
C GLU A 19 -25.28 -2.89 -9.57
N LEU A 20 -24.75 -1.69 -9.28
CA LEU A 20 -24.32 -1.30 -7.94
C LEU A 20 -25.50 -0.99 -6.98
N LEU A 21 -26.73 -0.95 -7.49
CA LEU A 21 -27.94 -0.81 -6.66
C LEU A 21 -28.21 -2.09 -5.84
N GLU A 22 -27.74 -3.23 -6.33
CA GLU A 22 -27.84 -4.52 -5.64
C GLU A 22 -26.47 -4.95 -5.10
N GLU A 23 -26.45 -5.89 -4.14
CA GLU A 23 -25.19 -6.44 -3.66
C GLU A 23 -24.59 -7.38 -4.73
N ILE A 24 -23.44 -7.00 -5.27
CA ILE A 24 -22.69 -7.84 -6.20
C ILE A 24 -22.16 -9.08 -5.44
N PRO A 25 -22.42 -10.31 -5.93
CA PRO A 25 -21.93 -11.54 -5.31
C PRO A 25 -20.39 -11.62 -5.33
N ASP A 26 -19.81 -12.53 -4.56
CA ASP A 26 -18.35 -12.63 -4.46
C ASP A 26 -17.72 -13.07 -5.79
N GLU A 27 -18.41 -13.91 -6.55
CA GLU A 27 -18.03 -14.34 -7.90
C GLU A 27 -17.95 -13.16 -8.86
N GLY A 28 -18.89 -12.21 -8.78
CA GLY A 28 -18.87 -11.00 -9.61
C GLY A 28 -17.67 -10.10 -9.30
N HIS A 29 -17.21 -10.07 -8.03
CA HIS A 29 -15.97 -9.38 -7.69
C HIS A 29 -14.75 -10.11 -8.24
N GLN A 30 -14.72 -11.45 -8.17
CA GLN A 30 -13.65 -12.25 -8.76
C GLN A 30 -13.51 -11.99 -10.25
N GLU A 31 -14.60 -12.11 -11.02
CA GLU A 31 -14.62 -11.86 -12.46
C GLU A 31 -14.12 -10.43 -12.80
N ALA A 32 -14.54 -9.43 -12.04
CA ALA A 32 -14.14 -8.06 -12.27
C ALA A 32 -12.65 -7.80 -11.95
N PHE A 33 -12.10 -8.42 -10.90
CA PHE A 33 -10.65 -8.33 -10.60
C PHE A 33 -9.80 -9.11 -11.61
N GLU A 34 -10.26 -10.27 -12.06
CA GLU A 34 -9.60 -11.03 -13.13
C GLU A 34 -9.58 -10.25 -14.44
N LEU A 35 -10.71 -9.61 -14.80
CA LEU A 35 -10.80 -8.72 -15.95
C LEU A 35 -9.84 -7.53 -15.82
N LEU A 36 -9.81 -6.86 -14.67
CA LEU A 36 -8.91 -5.74 -14.41
C LEU A 36 -7.44 -6.15 -14.59
N TYR A 37 -7.03 -7.26 -13.98
CA TYR A 37 -5.66 -7.75 -14.08
C TYR A 37 -5.31 -8.20 -15.50
N SER A 38 -6.24 -8.82 -16.21
CA SER A 38 -6.10 -9.19 -17.63
C SER A 38 -5.90 -7.96 -18.52
N GLU A 39 -6.71 -6.91 -18.34
CA GLU A 39 -6.59 -5.66 -19.09
C GLU A 39 -5.26 -4.94 -18.82
N ILE A 40 -4.80 -4.90 -17.56
CA ILE A 40 -3.47 -4.37 -17.21
C ILE A 40 -2.37 -5.13 -17.95
N ASN A 41 -2.40 -6.46 -17.90
CA ASN A 41 -1.39 -7.29 -18.58
C ASN A 41 -1.42 -7.10 -20.09
N LYS A 42 -2.60 -7.01 -20.70
CA LYS A 42 -2.75 -6.74 -22.13
C LYS A 42 -2.19 -5.37 -22.50
N PHE A 43 -2.57 -4.33 -21.77
CA PHE A 43 -2.06 -2.97 -21.93
C PHE A 43 -0.53 -2.93 -21.88
N LEU A 44 0.09 -3.62 -20.92
CA LEU A 44 1.54 -3.65 -20.79
C LEU A 44 2.20 -4.45 -21.92
N LYS A 45 1.73 -5.67 -22.19
CA LYS A 45 2.30 -6.58 -23.19
C LYS A 45 2.23 -6.02 -24.61
N ASP A 46 1.13 -5.34 -24.94
CA ASP A 46 0.86 -4.78 -26.28
C ASP A 46 1.35 -3.33 -26.42
N GLY A 47 1.50 -2.62 -25.29
CA GLY A 47 1.99 -1.25 -25.21
C GLY A 47 3.46 -1.17 -24.80
N ILE A 48 3.71 -0.60 -23.61
CA ILE A 48 5.04 -0.20 -23.15
C ILE A 48 6.08 -1.34 -23.16
N CYS A 49 5.66 -2.59 -22.92
CA CYS A 49 6.59 -3.71 -22.90
C CYS A 49 6.81 -4.37 -24.27
N LYS A 50 6.09 -3.97 -25.31
CA LYS A 50 6.18 -4.56 -26.65
C LYS A 50 7.58 -4.46 -27.25
N LYS A 51 8.23 -3.30 -27.09
CA LYS A 51 9.56 -3.03 -27.63
C LYS A 51 10.64 -3.64 -26.75
N ALA A 52 11.67 -4.21 -27.37
CA ALA A 52 12.90 -4.54 -26.66
C ALA A 52 13.58 -3.23 -26.21
N ALA A 53 14.27 -3.27 -25.08
CA ALA A 53 15.12 -2.14 -24.68
C ALA A 53 16.22 -1.98 -25.74
N SER A 54 16.15 -0.93 -26.56
CA SER A 54 17.09 -0.72 -27.68
C SER A 54 18.42 -0.11 -27.20
N SER A 55 18.44 0.51 -26.02
CA SER A 55 19.62 1.20 -25.51
C SER A 55 20.60 0.25 -24.82
N LYS A 56 21.90 0.41 -25.13
CA LYS A 56 22.99 -0.12 -24.30
C LYS A 56 22.98 0.43 -22.87
N LYS A 57 22.29 1.56 -22.65
CA LYS A 57 22.12 2.19 -21.35
C LYS A 57 20.96 1.53 -20.60
N SER A 58 21.19 1.26 -19.31
CA SER A 58 20.20 0.71 -18.39
C SER A 58 18.98 1.61 -18.25
N LEU A 59 17.77 1.02 -18.31
CA LEU A 59 16.52 1.75 -18.10
C LEU A 59 16.36 2.26 -16.67
N TRP A 60 17.09 1.70 -15.71
CA TRP A 60 17.12 2.20 -14.32
C TRP A 60 17.86 3.54 -14.18
N THR A 61 18.72 3.89 -15.15
CA THR A 61 19.49 5.14 -15.12
C THR A 61 18.68 6.36 -15.56
N LEU A 62 17.47 6.16 -16.05
CA LEU A 62 16.54 7.22 -16.43
C LEU A 62 16.07 7.97 -15.17
N LYS A 63 15.65 9.22 -15.35
CA LYS A 63 15.15 10.05 -14.24
C LYS A 63 13.72 9.65 -13.86
N HIS A 64 13.61 8.58 -13.09
CA HIS A 64 12.32 8.07 -12.59
C HIS A 64 11.73 8.92 -11.47
N PRO A 65 10.40 9.08 -11.40
CA PRO A 65 9.73 9.60 -10.22
C PRO A 65 10.05 8.75 -8.98
N LYS A 66 10.21 9.39 -7.82
CA LYS A 66 10.46 8.70 -6.54
C LYS A 66 9.37 7.66 -6.24
N GLU A 67 8.14 7.98 -6.57
CA GLU A 67 6.98 7.11 -6.39
C GLU A 67 7.10 5.82 -7.21
N PHE A 68 7.57 5.89 -8.47
CA PHE A 68 7.79 4.70 -9.29
C PHE A 68 8.81 3.76 -8.64
N LEU A 69 9.93 4.33 -8.18
CA LEU A 69 10.99 3.57 -7.52
C LEU A 69 10.52 2.96 -6.19
N SER A 70 9.67 3.68 -5.45
CA SER A 70 9.05 3.16 -4.24
C SER A 70 8.14 1.97 -4.52
N PHE A 71 7.25 2.08 -5.51
CA PHE A 71 6.38 0.98 -5.90
C PHE A 71 7.17 -0.22 -6.43
N ALA A 72 8.17 0.00 -7.28
CA ALA A 72 9.03 -1.05 -7.80
C ALA A 72 9.72 -1.86 -6.69
N ARG A 73 10.16 -1.19 -5.60
CA ARG A 73 10.80 -1.85 -4.44
C ARG A 73 9.82 -2.61 -3.56
N MET A 74 8.58 -2.16 -3.46
CA MET A 74 7.56 -2.88 -2.69
C MET A 74 7.12 -4.17 -3.40
N VAL A 75 7.20 -4.20 -4.73
CA VAL A 75 6.70 -5.33 -5.52
C VAL A 75 7.80 -6.20 -6.12
N ALA A 76 9.08 -5.81 -6.05
CA ALA A 76 10.16 -6.60 -6.61
C ALA A 76 11.47 -6.46 -5.84
N ARG A 77 12.35 -7.44 -6.05
CA ARG A 77 13.75 -7.45 -5.62
C ARG A 77 14.65 -7.98 -6.75
N PRO A 78 15.97 -7.76 -6.71
CA PRO A 78 16.86 -8.39 -7.68
C PRO A 78 16.84 -9.91 -7.50
N GLY A 79 17.15 -10.64 -8.58
CA GLY A 79 17.22 -12.10 -8.57
C GLY A 79 18.50 -12.61 -7.89
N ALA A 80 18.84 -13.89 -8.07
CA ALA A 80 20.03 -14.52 -7.48
C ALA A 80 21.35 -13.82 -7.85
N ASP A 81 21.38 -13.17 -9.02
CA ASP A 81 22.51 -12.39 -9.55
C ASP A 81 22.70 -11.04 -8.85
N GLY A 82 21.75 -10.60 -8.01
CA GLY A 82 21.79 -9.30 -7.35
C GLY A 82 21.51 -8.12 -8.28
N GLU A 83 21.18 -8.37 -9.55
CA GLU A 83 21.04 -7.32 -10.56
C GLU A 83 19.58 -6.92 -10.78
N TRP A 84 19.30 -5.62 -10.60
CA TRP A 84 18.01 -5.02 -10.98
C TRP A 84 17.83 -4.96 -12.50
N GLU A 85 18.92 -4.99 -13.27
CA GLU A 85 18.89 -4.74 -14.71
C GLU A 85 17.94 -5.68 -15.45
N LYS A 86 17.94 -6.97 -15.07
CA LYS A 86 17.08 -8.01 -15.64
C LYS A 86 15.60 -7.61 -15.62
N LEU A 87 15.15 -6.94 -14.56
CA LEU A 87 13.75 -6.57 -14.33
C LEU A 87 13.18 -5.58 -15.35
N LEU A 88 13.97 -4.61 -15.82
CA LEU A 88 13.52 -3.67 -16.86
C LEU A 88 14.02 -4.06 -18.25
N LYS A 89 15.14 -4.78 -18.37
CA LYS A 89 15.70 -5.16 -19.66
C LYS A 89 14.91 -6.28 -20.32
N SER A 90 14.60 -7.34 -19.57
CA SER A 90 13.89 -8.50 -20.09
C SER A 90 12.39 -8.23 -20.19
N ARG A 91 11.80 -8.49 -21.36
CA ARG A 91 10.37 -8.26 -21.62
C ARG A 91 9.45 -8.96 -20.59
N PRO A 92 9.57 -10.27 -20.30
CA PRO A 92 8.70 -10.93 -19.32
C PRO A 92 8.80 -10.32 -17.93
N TYR A 93 10.01 -10.07 -17.43
CA TYR A 93 10.21 -9.45 -16.11
C TYR A 93 9.73 -8.00 -16.07
N ARG A 94 9.91 -7.25 -17.16
CA ARG A 94 9.41 -5.87 -17.26
C ARG A 94 7.89 -5.84 -17.24
N CYS A 95 7.22 -6.74 -17.96
CA CYS A 95 5.77 -6.88 -17.87
C CYS A 95 5.35 -7.19 -16.43
N ALA A 96 5.96 -8.19 -15.79
CA ALA A 96 5.62 -8.59 -14.43
C ALA A 96 5.82 -7.46 -13.40
N LEU A 97 6.98 -6.77 -13.45
CA LEU A 97 7.27 -5.63 -12.59
C LEU A 97 6.24 -4.52 -12.79
N LEU A 98 5.95 -4.16 -14.04
CA LEU A 98 5.00 -3.09 -14.33
C LEU A 98 3.56 -3.48 -13.98
N SER A 99 3.18 -4.76 -14.08
CA SER A 99 1.88 -5.24 -13.59
C SER A 99 1.76 -5.04 -12.08
N GLY A 100 2.80 -5.40 -11.31
CA GLY A 100 2.86 -5.16 -9.87
C GLY A 100 2.80 -3.67 -9.53
N VAL A 101 3.57 -2.84 -10.21
CA VAL A 101 3.54 -1.37 -10.03
C VAL A 101 2.15 -0.80 -10.35
N MET A 102 1.52 -1.23 -11.43
CA MET A 102 0.18 -0.80 -11.82
C MET A 102 -0.87 -1.17 -10.77
N MET A 103 -0.88 -2.43 -10.32
CA MET A 103 -1.79 -2.88 -9.27
C MET A 103 -1.56 -2.14 -7.95
N MET A 104 -0.31 -1.89 -7.58
CA MET A 104 0.04 -1.11 -6.39
C MET A 104 -0.44 0.36 -6.49
N VAL A 105 -0.28 0.98 -7.67
CA VAL A 105 -0.82 2.33 -7.91
C VAL A 105 -2.33 2.35 -7.76
N LEU A 106 -3.04 1.38 -8.34
CA LEU A 106 -4.50 1.28 -8.20
C LEU A 106 -4.91 1.05 -6.75
N GLU A 107 -4.19 0.22 -5.98
CA GLU A 107 -4.47 0.07 -4.56
C GLU A 107 -4.35 1.40 -3.80
N LYS A 108 -3.23 2.11 -3.99
CA LYS A 108 -2.93 3.33 -3.20
C LYS A 108 -3.69 4.57 -3.64
N HIS A 109 -4.20 4.61 -4.87
CA HIS A 109 -4.85 5.81 -5.42
C HIS A 109 -6.31 5.61 -5.81
N VAL A 110 -6.78 4.37 -5.92
CA VAL A 110 -8.16 4.02 -6.26
C VAL A 110 -8.81 3.21 -5.14
N PHE A 111 -8.27 2.03 -4.80
CA PHE A 111 -8.92 1.15 -3.83
C PHE A 111 -8.85 1.68 -2.39
N SER A 112 -7.87 2.49 -2.04
CA SER A 112 -7.76 3.13 -0.72
C SER A 112 -8.82 4.22 -0.47
N ASP A 113 -9.51 4.72 -1.49
CA ASP A 113 -10.58 5.70 -1.29
C ASP A 113 -11.78 5.07 -0.57
N LEU A 114 -12.37 5.82 0.37
CA LEU A 114 -13.60 5.42 1.08
C LEU A 114 -14.84 5.43 0.18
N LEU A 115 -14.82 6.24 -0.87
CA LEU A 115 -15.72 6.21 -2.03
C LEU A 115 -15.06 6.94 -3.20
N PHE A 116 -14.67 6.21 -4.24
CA PHE A 116 -13.94 6.77 -5.37
C PHE A 116 -14.77 7.84 -6.10
N GLY A 117 -14.19 9.03 -6.29
CA GLY A 117 -14.88 10.13 -6.99
C GLY A 117 -15.97 10.84 -6.17
N ALA A 118 -16.04 10.61 -4.85
CA ALA A 118 -16.90 11.39 -3.96
C ALA A 118 -16.56 12.90 -4.01
N GLY A 119 -17.56 13.73 -3.77
CA GLY A 119 -17.35 15.17 -3.56
C GLY A 119 -16.53 15.44 -2.29
N PRO A 120 -15.87 16.61 -2.19
CA PRO A 120 -14.98 16.91 -1.05
C PRO A 120 -15.72 16.89 0.29
N GLU A 121 -16.98 17.36 0.33
CA GLU A 121 -17.81 17.36 1.53
C GLU A 121 -18.12 15.94 2.00
N HIS A 122 -18.57 15.07 1.11
CA HIS A 122 -18.86 13.67 1.46
C HIS A 122 -17.59 12.88 1.80
N ALA A 123 -16.49 13.12 1.09
CA ALA A 123 -15.21 12.50 1.42
C ALA A 123 -14.75 12.85 2.84
N GLU A 124 -15.00 14.09 3.28
CA GLU A 124 -14.71 14.52 4.66
C GLU A 124 -15.64 13.87 5.68
N VAL A 125 -16.94 13.74 5.38
CA VAL A 125 -17.89 12.99 6.22
C VAL A 125 -17.40 11.56 6.43
N LEU A 126 -17.05 10.86 5.35
CA LEU A 126 -16.53 9.48 5.42
C LEU A 126 -15.24 9.39 6.25
N ARG A 127 -14.36 10.39 6.15
CA ARG A 127 -13.10 10.44 6.92
C ARG A 127 -13.35 10.63 8.41
N ILE A 128 -14.26 11.54 8.78
CA ILE A 128 -14.67 11.77 10.17
C ILE A 128 -15.31 10.50 10.72
N GLU A 129 -16.22 9.89 9.95
CA GLU A 129 -16.89 8.65 10.30
C GLU A 129 -15.86 7.52 10.59
N ASP A 130 -14.94 7.26 9.66
CA ASP A 130 -13.90 6.22 9.80
C ASP A 130 -12.99 6.46 11.02
N SER A 131 -12.58 7.71 11.24
CA SER A 131 -11.74 8.07 12.38
C SER A 131 -12.44 7.95 13.74
N SER A 132 -13.72 8.33 13.82
CA SER A 132 -14.51 8.24 15.05
C SER A 132 -14.84 6.79 15.44
N MET A 133 -14.87 5.89 14.45
CA MET A 133 -15.22 4.48 14.62
C MET A 133 -14.01 3.55 14.76
N ILE A 134 -12.82 4.06 15.06
CA ILE A 134 -11.60 3.23 15.15
C ILE A 134 -11.69 2.11 16.20
N ASN A 135 -12.46 2.33 17.27
CA ASN A 135 -12.69 1.36 18.35
C ASN A 135 -13.92 0.47 18.12
N ILE A 136 -14.60 0.62 16.98
CA ILE A 136 -15.75 -0.19 16.60
C ILE A 136 -15.28 -1.36 15.76
N GLU A 137 -15.93 -2.51 15.97
CA GLU A 137 -15.73 -3.73 15.20
C GLU A 137 -15.84 -3.48 13.68
N GLY A 138 -14.93 -4.10 12.91
CA GLY A 138 -14.66 -3.76 11.51
C GLY A 138 -15.83 -4.01 10.55
N PHE A 139 -16.60 -5.08 10.75
CA PHE A 139 -17.77 -5.38 9.92
C PHE A 139 -18.88 -4.37 10.16
N ARG A 140 -19.16 -4.00 11.42
CA ARG A 140 -20.13 -2.94 11.74
C ARG A 140 -19.73 -1.60 11.12
N ARG A 141 -18.45 -1.23 11.20
CA ARG A 141 -17.94 -0.01 10.57
C ARG A 141 -18.09 -0.05 9.04
N THR A 142 -17.83 -1.21 8.43
CA THR A 142 -17.93 -1.38 6.97
C THR A 142 -19.39 -1.35 6.49
N ALA A 143 -20.30 -2.00 7.22
CA ALA A 143 -21.73 -1.98 6.93
C ALA A 143 -22.31 -0.55 7.02
N LEU A 144 -22.00 0.19 8.08
CA LEU A 144 -22.47 1.57 8.22
C LEU A 144 -21.95 2.45 7.08
N ARG A 145 -20.68 2.33 6.71
CA ARG A 145 -20.12 3.06 5.56
C ARG A 145 -20.81 2.71 4.25
N ALA A 146 -21.10 1.42 4.03
CA ALA A 146 -21.82 0.99 2.84
C ALA A 146 -23.20 1.66 2.76
N ASP A 147 -23.93 1.74 3.87
CA ASP A 147 -25.22 2.43 3.94
C ASP A 147 -25.08 3.94 3.71
N THR A 148 -24.12 4.60 4.36
CA THR A 148 -23.80 6.02 4.13
C THR A 148 -23.50 6.29 2.65
N ASN A 149 -22.74 5.41 1.99
CA ASN A 149 -22.41 5.54 0.58
C ASN A 149 -23.62 5.31 -0.33
N ARG A 150 -24.50 4.34 -0.04
CA ARG A 150 -25.72 4.10 -0.82
C ARG A 150 -26.63 5.33 -0.82
N VAL A 151 -26.90 5.90 0.37
CA VAL A 151 -27.71 7.12 0.50
C VAL A 151 -27.12 8.28 -0.29
N TYR A 152 -25.79 8.44 -0.24
CA TYR A 152 -25.11 9.47 -1.03
C TYR A 152 -25.26 9.23 -2.53
N LEU A 153 -25.08 8.00 -3.01
CA LEU A 153 -25.22 7.69 -4.43
C LEU A 153 -26.65 7.85 -4.93
N GLU A 154 -27.65 7.46 -4.15
CA GLU A 154 -29.06 7.73 -4.46
C GLU A 154 -29.30 9.23 -4.68
N ALA A 155 -28.72 10.08 -3.81
CA ALA A 155 -28.81 11.53 -3.94
C ALA A 155 -28.04 12.10 -5.14
N THR A 156 -27.01 11.42 -5.64
CA THR A 156 -26.20 11.85 -6.80
C THR A 156 -26.52 11.12 -8.10
N GLY A 157 -27.64 10.40 -8.18
CA GLY A 157 -28.07 9.71 -9.40
C GLY A 157 -27.27 8.45 -9.73
N GLY A 158 -26.80 7.73 -8.70
CA GLY A 158 -26.14 6.44 -8.80
C GLY A 158 -24.63 6.49 -9.11
N VAL A 159 -24.08 7.67 -9.40
CA VAL A 159 -22.66 7.84 -9.76
C VAL A 159 -22.03 8.96 -8.93
N PRO A 160 -20.82 8.77 -8.36
CA PRO A 160 -20.11 9.85 -7.69
C PRO A 160 -19.85 11.03 -8.66
N PRO A 161 -20.09 12.28 -8.25
CA PRO A 161 -20.05 13.45 -9.15
C PRO A 161 -18.65 13.75 -9.72
N LEU A 162 -17.58 13.30 -9.06
CA LEU A 162 -16.20 13.50 -9.51
C LEU A 162 -15.57 12.22 -10.06
N PHE A 163 -16.34 11.16 -10.33
CA PHE A 163 -15.84 9.86 -10.80
C PHE A 163 -14.91 10.02 -12.01
N TRP A 164 -15.41 10.56 -13.12
CA TRP A 164 -14.65 10.70 -14.36
C TRP A 164 -13.46 11.65 -14.24
N LYS A 165 -13.65 12.78 -13.52
CA LYS A 165 -12.55 13.71 -13.25
C LYS A 165 -11.40 13.03 -12.49
N ARG A 166 -11.73 12.09 -11.60
CA ARG A 166 -10.73 11.33 -10.84
C ARG A 166 -10.07 10.26 -11.71
N VAL A 167 -10.81 9.60 -12.59
CA VAL A 167 -10.27 8.71 -13.63
C VAL A 167 -9.24 9.44 -14.50
N ASP A 168 -9.58 10.64 -15.01
CA ASP A 168 -8.69 11.44 -15.84
C ASP A 168 -7.40 11.82 -15.10
N LYS A 169 -7.54 12.25 -13.84
CA LYS A 169 -6.41 12.63 -12.98
C LYS A 169 -5.45 11.47 -12.76
N ILE A 170 -5.97 10.30 -12.38
CA ILE A 170 -5.13 9.13 -12.07
C ILE A 170 -4.50 8.57 -13.35
N THR A 171 -5.24 8.53 -14.46
CA THR A 171 -4.71 8.16 -15.78
C THR A 171 -3.51 9.03 -16.13
N ALA A 172 -3.65 10.35 -16.00
CA ALA A 172 -2.57 11.29 -16.22
C ALA A 172 -1.37 11.08 -15.27
N GLN A 173 -1.62 10.77 -14.00
CA GLN A 173 -0.57 10.48 -13.01
C GLN A 173 0.20 9.20 -13.37
N ILE A 174 -0.49 8.14 -13.78
CA ILE A 174 0.14 6.88 -14.24
C ILE A 174 0.99 7.13 -15.50
N VAL A 175 0.49 7.91 -16.46
CA VAL A 175 1.29 8.28 -17.64
C VAL A 175 2.56 9.04 -17.24
N ALA A 176 2.45 9.98 -16.31
CA ALA A 176 3.61 10.71 -15.80
C ALA A 176 4.59 9.78 -15.06
N LEU A 177 4.07 8.80 -14.31
CA LEU A 177 4.84 7.78 -13.60
C LEU A 177 5.68 6.93 -14.57
N LEU A 178 5.08 6.52 -15.69
CA LEU A 178 5.69 5.65 -16.71
C LEU A 178 6.46 6.40 -17.80
N SER A 179 6.35 7.73 -17.86
CA SER A 179 6.95 8.58 -18.91
C SER A 179 8.45 8.33 -19.15
N PRO A 180 9.31 8.17 -18.12
CA PRO A 180 10.72 7.87 -18.36
C PRO A 180 10.92 6.57 -19.13
N LEU A 181 10.11 5.55 -18.86
CA LEU A 181 10.20 4.26 -19.57
C LEU A 181 9.79 4.37 -21.03
N TYR A 182 8.75 5.14 -21.34
CA TYR A 182 8.39 5.44 -22.74
C TYR A 182 9.60 6.05 -23.47
N VAL A 183 10.21 7.08 -22.91
CA VAL A 183 11.38 7.76 -23.51
C VAL A 183 12.55 6.79 -23.67
N GLY A 184 12.84 5.98 -22.66
CA GLY A 184 13.90 4.96 -22.69
C GLY A 184 13.69 3.87 -23.74
N LEU A 185 12.44 3.63 -24.16
CA LEU A 185 12.05 2.67 -25.19
C LEU A 185 11.85 3.31 -26.57
N GLY A 186 12.22 4.60 -26.71
CA GLY A 186 12.11 5.34 -27.97
C GLY A 186 10.68 5.77 -28.29
N GLU A 187 9.86 6.03 -27.27
CA GLU A 187 8.51 6.60 -27.39
C GLU A 187 8.43 7.93 -26.63
N ASP A 188 7.95 8.99 -27.30
CA ASP A 188 7.84 10.29 -26.65
C ASP A 188 6.66 10.35 -25.66
N ALA A 189 5.60 9.58 -25.93
CA ALA A 189 4.36 9.54 -25.17
C ALA A 189 3.58 8.25 -25.45
N PRO A 190 2.64 7.84 -24.58
CA PRO A 190 1.71 6.77 -24.92
C PRO A 190 0.90 7.13 -26.18
N SER A 191 0.66 6.16 -27.04
CA SER A 191 -0.26 6.32 -28.17
C SER A 191 -1.68 6.69 -27.68
N PRO A 192 -2.52 7.33 -28.50
CA PRO A 192 -3.91 7.62 -28.13
C PRO A 192 -4.69 6.38 -27.69
N SER A 193 -4.48 5.23 -28.36
CA SER A 193 -5.08 3.95 -27.98
C SER A 193 -4.55 3.42 -26.65
N SER A 194 -3.25 3.59 -26.37
CA SER A 194 -2.66 3.21 -25.08
C SER A 194 -3.19 4.08 -23.95
N TYR A 195 -3.35 5.39 -24.19
CA TYR A 195 -3.95 6.31 -23.23
C TYR A 195 -5.40 5.95 -22.93
N GLN A 196 -6.20 5.63 -23.96
CA GLN A 196 -7.57 5.17 -23.80
C GLN A 196 -7.66 3.84 -23.04
N ALA A 197 -6.79 2.87 -23.36
CA ALA A 197 -6.77 1.59 -22.64
C ALA A 197 -6.45 1.78 -21.16
N LEU A 198 -5.48 2.65 -20.84
CA LEU A 198 -5.17 3.00 -19.45
C LEU A 198 -6.33 3.70 -18.75
N HIS A 199 -7.01 4.62 -19.44
CA HIS A 199 -8.21 5.28 -18.91
C HIS A 199 -9.31 4.26 -18.58
N ASN A 200 -9.55 3.29 -19.47
CA ASN A 200 -10.51 2.21 -19.25
C ASN A 200 -10.15 1.32 -18.06
N ILE A 201 -8.85 1.04 -17.83
CA ILE A 201 -8.36 0.29 -16.67
C ILE A 201 -8.65 1.06 -15.38
N VAL A 202 -8.34 2.36 -15.35
CA VAL A 202 -8.58 3.21 -14.17
C VAL A 202 -10.09 3.35 -13.91
N ALA A 203 -10.90 3.47 -14.96
CA ALA A 203 -12.36 3.51 -14.85
C ALA A 203 -12.93 2.22 -14.24
N LEU A 204 -12.46 1.04 -14.71
CA LEU A 204 -12.87 -0.25 -14.16
C LEU A 204 -12.45 -0.40 -12.69
N ALA A 205 -11.21 -0.01 -12.35
CA ALA A 205 -10.76 -0.01 -10.95
C ALA A 205 -11.59 0.94 -10.08
N GLY A 206 -11.98 2.11 -10.62
CA GLY A 206 -12.86 3.06 -9.95
C GLY A 206 -14.25 2.45 -9.68
N TRP A 207 -14.84 1.78 -10.66
CA TRP A 207 -16.12 1.08 -10.49
C TRP A 207 -16.02 -0.07 -9.48
N LEU A 208 -14.93 -0.85 -9.52
CA LEU A 208 -14.64 -1.89 -8.52
C LEU A 208 -14.51 -1.32 -7.10
N ASN A 209 -13.90 -0.13 -6.94
CA ASN A 209 -13.91 0.54 -5.64
C ASN A 209 -15.36 0.79 -5.16
N LEU A 210 -16.25 1.28 -6.02
CA LEU A 210 -17.66 1.47 -5.64
C LEU A 210 -18.30 0.15 -5.21
N ALA A 211 -18.14 -0.92 -5.98
CA ALA A 211 -18.65 -2.25 -5.63
C ALA A 211 -18.17 -2.71 -4.24
N ILE A 212 -16.88 -2.52 -3.93
CA ILE A 212 -16.32 -2.82 -2.61
C ILE A 212 -16.90 -1.93 -1.52
N ARG A 213 -17.03 -0.63 -1.79
CA ARG A 213 -17.47 0.37 -0.80
C ARG A 213 -18.97 0.42 -0.55
N LEU A 214 -19.75 -0.29 -1.37
CA LEU A 214 -21.18 -0.51 -1.21
C LEU A 214 -21.51 -1.90 -0.64
N SER A 215 -20.51 -2.73 -0.37
CA SER A 215 -20.71 -4.04 0.28
C SER A 215 -20.43 -3.96 1.78
N PRO A 216 -21.20 -4.66 2.63
CA PRO A 216 -20.89 -4.77 4.07
C PRO A 216 -19.68 -5.68 4.35
N LYS A 217 -19.14 -6.37 3.32
CA LYS A 217 -17.99 -7.27 3.44
C LYS A 217 -16.67 -6.49 3.47
N ILE A 218 -15.72 -6.97 4.25
CA ILE A 218 -14.38 -6.39 4.32
C ILE A 218 -13.52 -6.98 3.20
N THR A 219 -13.05 -6.13 2.28
CA THR A 219 -12.09 -6.53 1.24
C THR A 219 -10.66 -6.19 1.69
N VAL A 220 -9.75 -7.15 1.63
CA VAL A 220 -8.35 -7.01 2.05
C VAL A 220 -7.43 -7.32 0.88
N PHE A 221 -6.36 -6.53 0.74
CA PHE A 221 -5.31 -6.71 -0.25
C PHE A 221 -4.02 -7.09 0.49
N GLU A 222 -3.49 -8.28 0.21
CA GLU A 222 -2.28 -8.81 0.85
C GLU A 222 -1.18 -9.06 -0.19
N TRP A 223 -0.09 -8.30 -0.11
CA TRP A 223 1.05 -8.46 -1.02
C TRP A 223 2.05 -9.47 -0.47
N VAL A 224 2.42 -10.42 -1.33
CA VAL A 224 3.54 -11.33 -1.07
C VAL A 224 4.83 -10.52 -1.08
N GLN A 225 5.63 -10.64 -0.02
CA GLN A 225 6.85 -9.86 0.09
C GLN A 225 7.92 -10.41 -0.85
N PRO A 226 8.56 -9.57 -1.69
CA PRO A 226 9.72 -10.00 -2.47
C PRO A 226 10.80 -10.57 -1.54
N GLY A 227 11.29 -11.76 -1.85
CA GLY A 227 12.25 -12.51 -1.04
C GLY A 227 11.62 -13.61 -0.17
N GLU A 228 10.31 -13.57 0.05
CA GLU A 228 9.60 -14.64 0.75
C GLU A 228 9.76 -15.96 -0.03
N ALA A 229 9.82 -17.07 0.71
CA ALA A 229 9.74 -18.39 0.12
C ALA A 229 8.43 -18.60 -0.65
N TYR A 230 8.55 -19.24 -1.81
CA TYR A 230 7.39 -19.63 -2.60
C TYR A 230 6.49 -20.60 -1.83
N ARG A 231 5.17 -20.44 -1.99
CA ARG A 231 4.13 -21.32 -1.47
C ARG A 231 3.26 -21.81 -2.62
N HIS A 232 2.73 -23.03 -2.52
CA HIS A 232 1.86 -23.61 -3.56
C HIS A 232 0.55 -22.85 -3.78
N SER A 233 0.14 -21.99 -2.84
CA SER A 233 -1.01 -21.10 -2.99
C SER A 233 -0.73 -19.87 -3.86
N PHE A 234 0.51 -19.66 -4.31
CA PHE A 234 0.88 -18.55 -5.18
C PHE A 234 0.79 -18.98 -6.65
N LEU A 235 0.24 -18.13 -7.50
CA LEU A 235 0.23 -18.36 -8.94
C LEU A 235 1.53 -17.84 -9.55
N CYS A 236 2.36 -18.73 -10.09
CA CYS A 236 3.58 -18.33 -10.78
C CYS A 236 3.26 -17.79 -12.19
N VAL A 237 3.68 -16.56 -12.48
CA VAL A 237 3.47 -15.88 -13.76
C VAL A 237 4.76 -15.88 -14.57
N GLY A 238 4.72 -16.53 -15.73
CA GLY A 238 5.87 -16.65 -16.64
C GLY A 238 6.50 -18.04 -16.57
N ASP A 239 6.55 -18.71 -17.73
CA ASP A 239 7.24 -19.99 -17.86
C ASP A 239 8.76 -19.79 -17.72
N GLU A 240 9.27 -20.10 -16.54
CA GLU A 240 10.28 -21.16 -16.48
C GLU A 240 9.60 -22.33 -15.77
N LYS A 241 8.90 -23.18 -16.52
CA LYS A 241 8.88 -24.60 -16.18
C LYS A 241 10.33 -25.06 -16.18
N THR A 242 11.02 -24.90 -15.05
CA THR A 242 12.01 -25.90 -14.65
C THR A 242 11.18 -27.16 -14.40
N THR A 243 10.94 -27.92 -15.46
CA THR A 243 10.50 -29.31 -15.34
C THR A 243 11.46 -29.98 -14.36
N PRO A 244 10.98 -30.61 -13.28
CA PRO A 244 11.80 -31.50 -12.48
C PRO A 244 11.98 -32.80 -13.26
N SER A 245 12.72 -32.76 -14.37
CA SER A 245 13.18 -33.94 -15.10
C SER A 245 14.28 -33.53 -16.09
N ASP A 246 15.51 -33.92 -15.75
CA ASP A 246 16.70 -34.11 -16.61
C ASP A 246 18.02 -33.48 -16.11
N SER A 247 18.18 -33.37 -14.79
CA SER A 247 19.52 -33.39 -14.17
C SER A 247 19.64 -34.58 -13.23
N ARG A 248 19.68 -35.77 -13.83
CA ARG A 248 20.22 -36.96 -13.18
C ARG A 248 21.75 -36.77 -13.14
N GLY A 249 22.21 -36.08 -12.09
CA GLY A 249 23.62 -35.83 -11.84
C GLY A 249 23.97 -34.35 -11.87
N ASP A 250 23.63 -33.65 -10.80
CA ASP A 250 24.56 -32.73 -10.14
C ASP A 250 24.02 -32.48 -8.74
N THR A 251 24.91 -32.49 -7.76
CA THR A 251 24.64 -32.27 -6.34
C THR A 251 23.67 -31.10 -6.14
N HIS A 252 22.41 -31.41 -5.79
CA HIS A 252 21.49 -30.41 -5.26
C HIS A 252 22.16 -29.81 -4.03
N ASP A 253 22.64 -28.57 -4.16
CA ASP A 253 23.07 -27.77 -3.03
C ASP A 253 21.88 -27.70 -2.07
N ALA A 254 21.97 -28.40 -0.93
CA ALA A 254 20.93 -28.51 0.09
C ALA A 254 20.56 -27.14 0.74
N ARG A 255 21.05 -26.04 0.17
CA ARG A 255 20.93 -24.66 0.64
C ARG A 255 20.18 -23.75 -0.33
N SER A 256 19.54 -24.25 -1.37
CA SER A 256 18.74 -23.45 -2.31
C SER A 256 17.22 -23.62 -2.09
N ARG A 257 16.44 -22.55 -2.30
CA ARG A 257 14.98 -22.54 -2.19
C ARG A 257 14.35 -21.58 -3.19
N THR A 258 13.21 -21.97 -3.78
CA THR A 258 12.42 -21.07 -4.64
C THR A 258 11.83 -19.92 -3.83
N ARG A 259 12.09 -18.70 -4.25
CA ARG A 259 11.68 -17.45 -3.60
C ARG A 259 10.99 -16.52 -4.57
N VAL A 260 10.22 -15.59 -4.03
CA VAL A 260 9.49 -14.58 -4.80
C VAL A 260 10.44 -13.46 -5.22
N MET A 261 10.58 -13.26 -6.52
CA MET A 261 11.32 -12.14 -7.13
C MET A 261 10.43 -10.92 -7.30
N ILE A 262 9.21 -11.12 -7.84
CA ILE A 262 8.24 -10.07 -8.15
C ILE A 262 6.87 -10.50 -7.65
N SER A 263 6.17 -9.64 -6.94
CA SER A 263 4.73 -9.75 -6.69
C SER A 263 3.98 -8.90 -7.71
N THR A 264 3.20 -9.54 -8.58
CA THR A 264 2.54 -8.88 -9.72
C THR A 264 1.07 -8.56 -9.44
N ALA A 265 0.44 -9.30 -8.54
CA ALA A 265 -0.89 -9.02 -8.00
C ALA A 265 -0.96 -9.49 -6.54
N PRO A 266 -1.69 -8.76 -5.68
CA PRO A 266 -1.90 -9.17 -4.31
C PRO A 266 -2.90 -10.34 -4.25
N LYS A 267 -2.90 -11.03 -3.11
CA LYS A 267 -4.05 -11.83 -2.70
C LYS A 267 -5.19 -10.87 -2.32
N ILE A 268 -6.39 -11.13 -2.83
CA ILE A 268 -7.58 -10.35 -2.49
C ILE A 268 -8.58 -11.28 -1.81
N THR A 269 -8.97 -10.94 -0.58
CA THR A 269 -9.97 -11.69 0.17
C THR A 269 -11.13 -10.81 0.57
N ARG A 270 -12.32 -11.41 0.62
CA ARG A 270 -13.55 -10.81 1.14
C ARG A 270 -13.98 -11.58 2.37
N HIS A 271 -14.19 -10.85 3.45
CA HIS A 271 -14.65 -11.41 4.72
C HIS A 271 -16.10 -10.97 4.96
N ALA A 272 -16.92 -11.90 5.43
CA ALA A 272 -18.30 -11.65 5.83
C ALA A 272 -18.58 -12.28 7.20
N HIS A 273 -19.56 -11.74 7.92
CA HIS A 273 -20.13 -12.42 9.08
C HIS A 273 -20.83 -13.70 8.63
N ALA A 274 -20.48 -14.85 9.20
CA ALA A 274 -21.20 -16.07 8.93
C ALA A 274 -22.62 -15.98 9.52
N VAL A 275 -23.65 -16.13 8.69
CA VAL A 275 -25.05 -16.12 9.13
C VAL A 275 -25.55 -17.56 9.33
N LYS A 276 -25.79 -17.89 10.62
CA LYS A 276 -26.54 -19.04 11.19
C LYS A 276 -25.91 -20.44 11.14
N GLY A 277 -25.47 -20.90 12.31
CA GLY A 277 -25.06 -22.26 12.69
C GLY A 277 -24.44 -22.26 14.11
N LEU A 278 -24.07 -23.43 14.66
CA LEU A 278 -23.51 -23.58 16.03
C LEU A 278 -22.12 -22.90 16.23
N PHE A 279 -21.57 -22.28 15.19
CA PHE A 279 -20.30 -21.58 15.21
C PHE A 279 -20.49 -20.13 14.73
N ALA A 280 -20.29 -19.19 15.64
CA ALA A 280 -20.02 -17.80 15.28
C ALA A 280 -18.63 -17.75 14.61
N GLY A 281 -18.52 -17.13 13.43
CA GLY A 281 -17.26 -17.08 12.71
C GLY A 281 -17.26 -16.14 11.50
N THR A 282 -16.08 -15.98 10.90
CA THR A 282 -15.86 -15.17 9.70
C THR A 282 -15.84 -16.08 8.48
N ALA A 283 -16.79 -15.90 7.56
CA ALA A 283 -16.70 -16.50 6.23
C ALA A 283 -15.67 -15.73 5.40
N THR A 284 -14.76 -16.45 4.74
CA THR A 284 -13.70 -15.85 3.91
C THR A 284 -13.79 -16.40 2.50
N TYR A 285 -13.82 -15.50 1.53
CA TYR A 285 -13.80 -15.82 0.11
C TYR A 285 -12.53 -15.26 -0.51
N GLU A 286 -11.79 -16.09 -1.25
CA GLU A 286 -10.60 -15.67 -1.99
C GLU A 286 -11.04 -15.21 -3.38
N VAL A 287 -10.94 -13.90 -3.61
CA VAL A 287 -11.32 -13.25 -4.88
C VAL A 287 -10.20 -13.33 -5.90
N MET A 288 -8.95 -13.26 -5.44
CA MET A 288 -7.79 -13.31 -6.31
C MET A 288 -6.62 -13.95 -5.57
N GLN A 289 -5.94 -14.88 -6.23
CA GLN A 289 -4.70 -15.46 -5.76
C GLN A 289 -3.54 -14.47 -5.94
N PRO A 290 -2.52 -14.52 -5.07
CA PRO A 290 -1.33 -13.70 -5.29
C PRO A 290 -0.55 -14.24 -6.48
N HIS A 291 -0.18 -13.34 -7.39
CA HIS A 291 0.55 -13.69 -8.61
C HIS A 291 2.02 -13.29 -8.47
N VAL A 292 2.95 -14.21 -8.69
CA VAL A 292 4.39 -13.99 -8.41
C VAL A 292 5.28 -14.43 -9.56
N VAL A 293 6.47 -13.85 -9.65
CA VAL A 293 7.60 -14.39 -10.43
C VAL A 293 8.64 -14.87 -9.44
N THR A 294 9.23 -16.04 -9.66
CA THR A 294 10.18 -16.66 -8.72
C THR A 294 11.62 -16.67 -9.22
N TYR A 295 12.55 -16.91 -8.30
CA TYR A 295 13.96 -17.20 -8.56
C TYR A 295 14.47 -18.25 -7.55
N THR A 296 15.61 -18.88 -7.84
CA THR A 296 16.30 -19.77 -6.91
C THR A 296 17.19 -18.94 -5.99
N GLY A 297 16.83 -18.82 -4.71
CA GLY A 297 17.59 -18.08 -3.69
C GLY A 297 18.14 -19.00 -2.59
N LEU A 298 18.71 -18.41 -1.54
CA LEU A 298 19.29 -19.15 -0.41
C LEU A 298 18.20 -19.70 0.53
N TYR A 299 18.49 -20.80 1.23
CA TYR A 299 17.50 -21.49 2.06
C TYR A 299 17.07 -20.68 3.28
N ALA A 300 18.01 -20.03 3.98
CA ALA A 300 17.72 -19.21 5.15
C ALA A 300 17.33 -17.78 4.76
N ASP A 301 16.25 -17.27 5.36
CA ASP A 301 15.73 -15.92 5.07
C ASP A 301 16.74 -14.82 5.42
N TRP A 302 17.51 -15.01 6.49
CA TRP A 302 18.54 -14.06 6.91
C TRP A 302 19.71 -14.00 5.92
N ASP A 303 20.19 -15.16 5.45
CA ASP A 303 21.30 -15.23 4.50
C ASP A 303 20.92 -14.58 3.16
N ASP A 304 19.67 -14.79 2.72
CA ASP A 304 19.12 -14.20 1.49
C ASP A 304 18.76 -12.71 1.64
N ASN A 305 18.67 -12.17 2.85
CA ASN A 305 18.52 -10.73 3.09
C ASN A 305 19.88 -10.03 3.27
N ILE A 306 20.88 -10.73 3.82
CA ILE A 306 22.24 -10.23 4.01
C ILE A 306 23.00 -10.20 2.69
N ALA A 307 22.91 -11.27 1.88
CA ALA A 307 23.53 -11.33 0.56
C ALA A 307 23.05 -10.20 -0.37
N PHE A 308 21.87 -9.66 -0.10
CA PHE A 308 21.22 -8.60 -0.88
C PHE A 308 21.05 -7.29 -0.10
N SER A 309 21.68 -7.18 1.07
CA SER A 309 21.93 -5.87 1.68
C SER A 309 22.76 -5.06 0.68
N PRO A 310 22.31 -3.85 0.30
CA PRO A 310 22.79 -3.21 -0.90
C PRO A 310 24.29 -2.89 -0.81
N GLN A 311 25.11 -3.70 -1.49
CA GLN A 311 26.47 -3.30 -1.83
C GLN A 311 26.41 -2.20 -2.89
N SER A 312 26.40 -0.96 -2.38
CA SER A 312 27.00 0.30 -2.86
C SER A 312 26.86 0.80 -4.30
N HIS A 313 26.55 -0.01 -5.32
CA HIS A 313 26.52 0.49 -6.71
C HIS A 313 25.15 1.03 -7.15
N ALA A 314 24.05 0.48 -6.63
CA ALA A 314 22.70 1.02 -6.87
C ALA A 314 22.30 2.10 -5.85
N ASP A 315 22.79 2.01 -4.61
CA ASP A 315 22.42 2.90 -3.50
C ASP A 315 22.93 4.34 -3.63
N SER A 316 23.98 4.58 -4.43
CA SER A 316 24.49 5.94 -4.67
C SER A 316 23.48 6.87 -5.39
N ARG A 317 22.37 6.35 -5.92
CA ARG A 317 21.35 7.14 -6.64
C ARG A 317 19.96 7.14 -6.02
N PHE A 318 19.78 6.37 -4.95
CA PHE A 318 18.57 6.46 -4.16
C PHE A 318 18.91 7.27 -2.92
N PRO A 319 18.42 8.51 -2.77
CA PRO A 319 18.54 9.17 -1.48
C PRO A 319 17.86 8.24 -0.47
N SER A 320 18.66 7.69 0.44
CA SER A 320 18.22 7.05 1.67
C SER A 320 17.61 8.11 2.59
N SER A 321 16.56 8.79 2.12
CA SER A 321 15.70 9.59 2.97
C SER A 321 14.70 8.65 3.62
N SER A 322 15.18 7.82 4.54
CA SER A 322 14.35 7.37 5.64
C SER A 322 14.62 8.32 6.80
N PRO A 323 13.82 9.40 6.98
CA PRO A 323 13.84 10.16 8.23
C PRO A 323 13.39 9.29 9.42
N ILE A 324 12.92 8.06 9.18
CA ILE A 324 12.33 7.16 10.18
C ILE A 324 13.38 6.71 11.21
N GLY A 325 14.65 6.50 10.81
CA GLY A 325 15.71 6.13 11.75
C GLY A 325 16.07 7.27 12.71
N LEU A 326 16.11 8.51 12.21
CA LEU A 326 16.44 9.69 13.01
C LEU A 326 15.26 10.15 13.87
N LEU A 327 14.03 10.02 13.35
CA LEU A 327 12.81 10.31 14.10
C LEU A 327 12.54 9.27 15.19
N SER A 328 12.83 7.98 14.95
CA SER A 328 12.69 6.94 15.99
C SER A 328 13.72 7.10 17.10
N LEU A 329 14.96 7.46 16.75
CA LEU A 329 16.00 7.83 17.72
C LEU A 329 15.58 9.06 18.54
N LEU A 330 15.02 10.08 17.89
CA LEU A 330 14.51 11.28 18.57
C LEU A 330 13.33 10.93 19.50
N MET A 331 12.37 10.14 19.04
CA MET A 331 11.23 9.70 19.85
C MET A 331 11.66 8.82 21.03
N ASN A 332 12.65 7.96 20.85
CA ASN A 332 13.20 7.15 21.94
C ASN A 332 13.98 8.00 22.94
N ALA A 333 14.72 9.02 22.50
CA ALA A 333 15.36 9.98 23.38
C ALA A 333 14.34 10.79 24.19
N ILE A 334 13.26 11.26 23.57
CA ILE A 334 12.16 11.97 24.24
C ILE A 334 11.48 11.07 25.29
N ARG A 335 11.21 9.80 24.96
CA ARG A 335 10.64 8.81 25.89
C ARG A 335 11.57 8.55 27.08
N LEU A 336 12.87 8.44 26.85
CA LEU A 336 13.86 8.25 27.91
C LEU A 336 13.88 9.45 28.87
N VAL A 337 13.89 10.68 28.33
CA VAL A 337 13.87 11.91 29.15
C VAL A 337 12.57 12.00 29.96
N ALA A 338 11.42 11.70 29.37
CA ALA A 338 10.14 11.68 30.08
C ALA A 338 10.14 10.65 31.23
N MET A 339 10.69 9.45 31.02
CA MET A 339 10.82 8.42 32.05
C MET A 339 11.75 8.86 33.18
N LEU A 340 12.90 9.47 32.86
CA LEU A 340 13.82 10.00 33.86
C LEU A 340 13.19 11.12 34.70
N CYS A 341 12.42 12.02 34.07
CA CYS A 341 11.67 13.04 34.79
C CYS A 341 10.60 12.45 35.72
N LEU A 342 9.88 11.41 35.26
CA LEU A 342 8.84 10.76 36.06
C LEU A 342 9.43 10.03 37.27
N VAL A 343 10.55 9.33 37.08
CA VAL A 343 11.31 8.69 38.17
C VAL A 343 11.83 9.75 39.16
N GLY A 344 12.34 10.88 38.67
CA GLY A 344 12.80 11.98 39.53
C GLY A 344 11.68 12.59 40.37
N VAL A 345 10.49 12.79 39.79
CA VAL A 345 9.31 13.30 40.51
C VAL A 345 8.81 12.31 41.55
N LEU A 346 8.73 11.01 41.20
CA LEU A 346 8.38 9.95 42.15
C LEU A 346 9.39 9.83 43.30
N GLY A 347 10.69 9.92 42.99
CA GLY A 347 11.76 9.93 43.99
C GLY A 347 11.64 11.12 44.96
N LEU A 348 11.35 12.33 44.44
CA LEU A 348 11.09 13.51 45.26
C LEU A 348 9.84 13.37 46.14
N MET A 349 8.75 12.78 45.61
CA MET A 349 7.55 12.51 46.40
C MET A 349 7.83 11.52 47.53
N LEU A 350 8.51 10.41 47.24
CA LEU A 350 8.87 9.40 48.24
C LEU A 350 9.86 9.95 49.29
N PHE A 351 10.83 10.77 48.87
CA PHE A 351 11.75 11.43 49.78
C PHE A 351 11.03 12.44 50.70
N SER A 352 10.10 13.24 50.15
CA SER A 352 9.30 14.17 50.95
C SER A 352 8.38 13.45 51.94
N ALA A 353 7.82 12.30 51.56
CA ALA A 353 7.04 11.45 52.45
C ALA A 353 7.93 10.84 53.56
N TRP A 354 9.15 10.39 53.23
CA TRP A 354 10.09 9.86 54.21
C TRP A 354 10.51 10.91 55.24
N VAL A 355 10.89 12.11 54.80
CA VAL A 355 11.30 13.21 55.69
C VAL A 355 10.15 13.62 56.63
N SER A 356 8.90 13.50 56.17
CA SER A 356 7.70 13.77 56.98
C SER A 356 7.45 12.72 58.07
N VAL A 357 7.99 11.51 57.95
CA VAL A 357 7.81 10.42 58.93
C VAL A 357 8.81 10.55 60.10
N PHE A 358 9.94 11.23 59.92
CA PHE A 358 11.00 11.35 60.93
C PHE A 358 11.24 12.77 61.47
N GLY A 359 10.53 13.80 60.97
CA GLY A 359 10.69 15.19 61.39
C GLY A 359 9.56 15.70 62.29
N THR A 360 9.87 15.95 63.56
CA THR A 360 9.01 16.66 64.50
C THR A 360 8.79 18.13 64.11
N ARG A 361 7.51 18.53 64.10
CA ARG A 361 6.94 19.89 64.28
C ARG A 361 7.59 21.05 63.48
N GLY A 362 6.89 21.48 62.43
CA GLY A 362 7.05 22.81 61.84
C GLY A 362 6.17 22.99 60.61
N GLU A 363 5.03 23.67 60.77
CA GLU A 363 4.20 24.15 59.66
C GLU A 363 5.01 25.13 58.80
N LEU A 364 5.53 24.67 57.66
CA LEU A 364 5.80 25.52 56.49
C LEU A 364 6.21 24.63 55.31
N MET A 365 5.69 24.99 54.12
CA MET A 365 6.02 24.47 52.79
C MET A 365 5.15 23.36 52.17
N LEU A 366 3.84 23.65 51.99
CA LEU A 366 3.03 22.99 50.95
C LEU A 366 2.90 23.82 49.65
N LEU A 367 3.63 24.94 49.52
CA LEU A 367 3.65 25.75 48.31
C LEU A 367 4.38 25.12 47.09
N PRO A 368 5.50 24.37 47.21
CA PRO A 368 6.23 23.91 46.03
C PRO A 368 5.52 22.77 45.27
N ILE A 369 4.64 22.01 45.93
CA ILE A 369 3.92 20.87 45.34
C ILE A 369 2.74 21.32 44.45
N ARG A 370 2.08 22.45 44.77
CA ARG A 370 1.01 23.00 43.92
C ARG A 370 1.54 23.69 42.66
N LEU A 371 2.76 24.23 42.69
CA LEU A 371 3.42 24.81 41.52
C LEU A 371 3.89 23.72 40.54
N SER A 372 4.38 22.58 41.01
CA SER A 372 4.81 21.49 40.11
C SER A 372 3.65 20.89 39.31
N PHE A 373 2.47 20.72 39.91
CA PHE A 373 1.30 20.17 39.21
C PHE A 373 0.71 21.12 38.17
N ARG A 374 0.70 22.44 38.44
CA ARG A 374 0.26 23.44 37.45
C ARG A 374 1.24 23.54 36.29
N SER A 375 2.54 23.51 36.56
CA SER A 375 3.58 23.51 35.53
C SER A 375 3.58 22.22 34.71
N LEU A 376 3.34 21.07 35.34
CA LEU A 376 3.23 19.77 34.65
C LEU A 376 1.98 19.69 33.76
N LYS A 377 0.84 20.20 34.25
CA LYS A 377 -0.40 20.28 33.46
C LYS A 377 -0.28 21.27 32.29
N TRP A 378 0.44 22.38 32.50
CA TRP A 378 0.75 23.34 31.44
C TRP A 378 1.72 22.76 30.40
N TRP A 379 2.76 22.04 30.83
CA TRP A 379 3.66 21.29 29.95
C TRP A 379 2.95 20.19 29.16
N PHE A 380 2.07 19.41 29.80
CA PHE A 380 1.24 18.42 29.10
C PHE A 380 0.30 19.07 28.09
N GLY A 381 -0.34 20.19 28.45
CA GLY A 381 -1.19 20.96 27.55
C GLY A 381 -0.41 21.56 26.38
N MET A 382 0.84 21.95 26.59
CA MET A 382 1.72 22.48 25.55
C MET A 382 2.26 21.37 24.64
N ILE A 383 2.60 20.19 25.17
CA ILE A 383 2.98 19.01 24.38
C ILE A 383 1.80 18.54 23.52
N LEU A 384 0.57 18.53 24.07
CA LEU A 384 -0.63 18.17 23.32
C LEU A 384 -1.00 19.22 22.26
N ARG A 385 -0.80 20.52 22.54
CA ARG A 385 -1.05 21.59 21.57
C ARG A 385 0.03 21.72 20.49
N TYR A 386 1.28 21.40 20.79
CA TYR A 386 2.38 21.41 19.81
C TYR A 386 2.62 20.05 19.15
N SER A 387 1.93 18.98 19.58
CA SER A 387 1.82 17.76 18.77
C SER A 387 0.86 17.92 17.58
N GLU A 388 0.05 18.97 17.57
CA GLU A 388 -0.68 19.46 16.37
C GLU A 388 0.22 20.37 15.52
N VAL A 389 1.47 20.00 15.28
CA VAL A 389 2.20 20.53 14.13
C VAL A 389 1.65 19.83 12.89
N HIS A 390 1.01 20.63 12.03
CA HIS A 390 0.58 20.33 10.67
C HIS A 390 1.49 19.30 10.00
N THR A 391 1.06 18.06 10.09
CA THR A 391 1.60 16.96 9.35
C THR A 391 0.49 16.54 8.41
N GLN A 392 0.54 17.06 7.19
CA GLN A 392 -0.01 16.36 6.03
C GLN A 392 0.76 15.04 5.89
N TYR A 393 0.40 14.07 6.71
CA TYR A 393 0.70 12.68 6.44
C TYR A 393 -0.56 12.05 5.87
N SER A 394 -0.48 11.63 4.61
CA SER A 394 -1.28 10.53 4.11
C SER A 394 -0.90 9.30 4.92
N VAL A 395 -1.64 9.02 5.99
CA VAL A 395 -1.45 7.81 6.79
C VAL A 395 -2.02 6.65 5.98
N VAL A 396 -1.15 6.01 5.22
CA VAL A 396 -1.30 4.60 4.85
C VAL A 396 -1.14 3.81 6.14
N ASN A 397 -2.28 3.45 6.75
CA ASN A 397 -2.31 2.62 7.95
C ASN A 397 -2.29 1.15 7.53
N THR A 398 -1.12 0.53 7.57
CA THR A 398 -0.95 -0.94 7.56
C THR A 398 -0.62 -1.37 8.99
N GLY A 399 -1.61 -1.88 9.72
CA GLY A 399 -1.41 -2.36 11.08
C GLY A 399 -2.66 -3.00 11.64
N TRP A 400 -2.88 -4.27 11.31
CA TRP A 400 -3.82 -5.14 12.02
C TRP A 400 -3.05 -5.78 13.18
N SER A 401 -3.46 -5.52 14.42
CA SER A 401 -3.09 -6.31 15.59
C SER A 401 -4.32 -7.10 16.03
N TRP A 402 -4.23 -8.43 15.99
CA TRP A 402 -5.22 -9.33 16.57
C TRP A 402 -4.89 -9.55 18.05
N THR A 403 -5.88 -9.35 18.91
CA THR A 403 -6.00 -10.05 20.19
C THR A 403 -7.11 -11.07 20.06
#